data_AF-A0A212AAX1-F1
#
_entry.id   AF-A0A212AAX1-F1
#
_cell.length_a   1.000
_cell.length_b   1.000
_cell.length_c   1.000
_cell.angle_alpha   90.00
_cell.angle_beta   90.00
_cell.angle_gamma   90.00
#
_symmetry.space_group_name_H-M   'P 1'
#
loop_
_entity.id
_entity.type
_entity.pdbx_description
1 polymer ?
#
loop_
_entity_poly.entity_id
_entity_poly.type
_entity_poly.pdbx_seq_one_letter_code
_entity_poly.pdbx_strand_id
1 'polypeptide(L)'
;MLLSQSIRAALFAAVATAAALGSPDEAKAYDIDCKLILCLAGGFPSSCGDAHDHMIDRLRDGKSPIGTCLMSDGAEYNNYEIDYSFANRTSSEAWICPEGKSKHFSYGYDGDSREEIKVFCYDERRRLGYGTNRDEKYYYTGVSTPEYKNMRVQITVEPGTDAEYTNGVQRYRTSTSHGYGTRVTFRP
;
A
#
# COMPACT_ATOMS: atom_id res chain seq x y z
N MET A 1 -28.57 -21.13 -56.63
CA MET A 1 -27.64 -21.26 -55.47
C MET A 1 -28.30 -20.59 -54.27
N LEU A 2 -28.53 -21.37 -53.21
CA LEU A 2 -29.15 -20.99 -51.95
C LEU A 2 -28.14 -20.28 -51.01
N LEU A 3 -28.73 -19.66 -49.98
CA LEU A 3 -28.18 -19.17 -48.70
C LEU A 3 -27.58 -17.75 -48.76
N SER A 4 -28.29 -16.72 -48.25
CA SER A 4 -28.63 -16.45 -46.84
C SER A 4 -27.38 -16.19 -45.98
N GLN A 5 -27.21 -14.93 -45.58
CA GLN A 5 -26.68 -14.49 -44.28
C GLN A 5 -26.89 -12.96 -44.20
N SER A 6 -27.97 -12.51 -43.55
CA SER A 6 -28.12 -12.33 -42.09
C SER A 6 -27.56 -11.00 -41.60
N ILE A 7 -28.51 -10.09 -41.43
CA ILE A 7 -28.53 -8.86 -40.63
C ILE A 7 -27.67 -8.98 -39.36
N ARG A 8 -26.78 -8.01 -39.14
CA ARG A 8 -26.35 -7.62 -37.80
C ARG A 8 -26.45 -6.10 -37.67
N ALA A 9 -27.58 -5.68 -37.11
CA ALA A 9 -27.75 -4.38 -36.47
C ALA A 9 -27.13 -4.43 -35.07
N ALA A 10 -26.47 -3.34 -34.68
CA ALA A 10 -26.46 -2.72 -33.34
C ALA A 10 -25.29 -1.71 -33.30
N LEU A 11 -25.51 -0.42 -33.58
CA LEU A 11 -25.85 0.60 -32.57
C LEU A 11 -24.94 0.57 -31.34
N PHE A 12 -23.74 1.14 -31.47
CA PHE A 12 -23.06 1.76 -30.33
C PHE A 12 -23.48 3.23 -30.29
N ALA A 13 -24.66 3.47 -29.71
CA ALA A 13 -25.10 4.80 -29.34
C ALA A 13 -24.36 5.23 -28.07
N ALA A 14 -23.86 6.46 -28.11
CA ALA A 14 -23.13 7.14 -27.06
C ALA A 14 -23.87 7.14 -25.71
N VAL A 15 -23.13 6.89 -24.63
CA VAL A 15 -23.49 7.36 -23.29
C VAL A 15 -22.34 8.22 -22.80
N ALA A 16 -22.34 9.47 -23.26
CA ALA A 16 -21.65 10.58 -22.62
C ALA A 16 -22.75 11.47 -22.04
N THR A 17 -23.10 11.26 -20.77
CA THR A 17 -23.82 12.22 -19.90
C THR A 17 -23.95 11.64 -18.49
N ALA A 18 -23.06 12.06 -17.60
CA ALA A 18 -23.32 12.14 -16.17
C ALA A 18 -22.48 13.28 -15.57
N ALA A 19 -22.60 14.48 -16.16
CA ALA A 19 -22.14 15.73 -15.56
C ALA A 19 -23.39 16.51 -15.10
N ALA A 20 -24.01 16.06 -14.01
CA ALA A 20 -25.04 16.79 -13.26
C ALA A 20 -25.40 16.03 -11.97
N LEU A 21 -24.52 16.06 -10.98
CA LEU A 21 -24.91 15.83 -9.58
C LEU A 21 -24.30 16.95 -8.75
N GLY A 22 -25.16 17.87 -8.32
CA GLY A 22 -24.94 18.75 -7.17
C GLY A 22 -23.88 19.85 -7.34
N SER A 23 -24.33 21.10 -7.23
CA SER A 23 -23.52 22.17 -6.65
C SER A 23 -22.90 21.67 -5.31
N PRO A 24 -21.66 22.02 -4.97
CA PRO A 24 -21.01 21.60 -3.73
C PRO A 24 -21.51 22.49 -2.57
N ASP A 25 -22.81 22.55 -2.36
CA ASP A 25 -23.40 23.19 -1.18
C ASP A 25 -23.65 22.08 -0.15
N GLU A 26 -22.92 22.14 0.97
CA GLU A 26 -22.95 21.18 2.07
C GLU A 26 -22.65 19.73 1.67
N ALA A 27 -21.36 19.42 1.54
CA ALA A 27 -20.88 18.25 2.27
C ALA A 27 -21.24 18.48 3.75
N LYS A 28 -22.46 18.10 4.16
CA LYS A 28 -22.80 17.78 5.56
C LYS A 28 -21.57 17.08 6.09
N ALA A 29 -20.94 17.61 7.14
CA ALA A 29 -19.67 17.15 7.69
C ALA A 29 -19.66 15.61 7.73
N TYR A 30 -19.19 15.00 6.63
CA TYR A 30 -19.16 13.57 6.49
C TYR A 30 -18.05 13.18 7.43
N ASP A 31 -18.34 12.28 8.36
CA ASP A 31 -17.37 11.91 9.37
C ASP A 31 -16.05 11.59 8.66
N ILE A 32 -14.95 12.13 9.19
CA ILE A 32 -13.62 11.93 8.62
C ILE A 32 -13.29 10.43 8.53
N ASP A 33 -13.84 9.60 9.42
CA ASP A 33 -13.73 8.14 9.38
C ASP A 33 -14.52 7.53 8.22
N CYS A 34 -15.69 8.07 7.89
CA CYS A 34 -16.41 7.67 6.69
C CYS A 34 -15.66 8.06 5.42
N LYS A 35 -15.12 9.29 5.37
CA LYS A 35 -14.28 9.75 4.25
C LYS A 35 -13.06 8.84 4.11
N LEU A 36 -12.45 8.46 5.23
CA LEU A 36 -11.30 7.57 5.26
C LEU A 36 -11.60 6.20 4.64
N ILE A 37 -12.74 5.57 4.93
CA ILE A 37 -13.11 4.29 4.31
C ILE A 37 -13.10 4.41 2.77
N LEU A 38 -13.77 5.44 2.23
CA LEU A 38 -13.84 5.67 0.78
C LEU A 38 -12.47 6.01 0.18
N CYS A 39 -11.72 6.89 0.85
CA CYS A 39 -10.39 7.30 0.40
C CYS A 39 -9.39 6.14 0.43
N LEU A 40 -9.43 5.30 1.46
CA LEU A 40 -8.57 4.13 1.59
C LEU A 40 -8.91 3.09 0.53
N ALA A 41 -10.20 2.82 0.29
CA ALA A 41 -10.66 1.96 -0.80
C ALA A 41 -10.15 2.48 -2.16
N GLY A 42 -10.18 3.80 -2.38
CA GLY A 42 -9.65 4.44 -3.58
C GLY A 42 -8.13 4.59 -3.66
N GLY A 43 -7.36 4.13 -2.66
CA GLY A 43 -5.90 4.26 -2.64
C GLY A 43 -5.38 5.69 -2.39
N PHE A 44 -6.12 6.51 -1.65
CA PHE A 44 -5.85 7.92 -1.35
C PHE A 44 -5.57 8.78 -2.59
N PRO A 45 -6.60 9.07 -3.42
CA PRO A 45 -6.47 10.07 -4.47
C PRO A 45 -6.12 11.45 -3.89
N SER A 46 -5.65 12.38 -4.73
CA SER A 46 -5.12 13.70 -4.30
C SER A 46 -6.06 14.54 -3.41
N SER A 47 -7.38 14.33 -3.47
CA SER A 47 -8.39 15.02 -2.64
C SER A 47 -8.58 14.41 -1.23
N CYS A 48 -7.84 13.35 -0.91
CA CYS A 48 -7.98 12.57 0.33
C CYS A 48 -6.83 12.79 1.33
N GLY A 49 -6.10 13.91 1.22
CA GLY A 49 -4.96 14.19 2.10
C GLY A 49 -5.34 14.29 3.58
N ASP A 50 -6.46 14.93 3.90
CA ASP A 50 -6.99 15.04 5.27
C ASP A 50 -7.37 13.68 5.88
N ALA A 51 -8.00 12.80 5.11
CA ALA A 51 -8.34 11.45 5.54
C ALA A 51 -7.08 10.59 5.76
N HIS A 52 -6.08 10.73 4.87
CA HIS A 52 -4.79 10.07 5.06
C HIS A 52 -4.11 10.54 6.35
N ASP A 53 -4.04 11.85 6.58
CA ASP A 53 -3.42 12.41 7.78
C ASP A 53 -4.15 11.99 9.05
N HIS A 54 -5.49 11.98 9.03
CA HIS A 54 -6.32 11.45 10.11
C HIS A 54 -6.01 9.97 10.41
N MET A 55 -5.88 9.12 9.38
CA MET A 55 -5.47 7.72 9.54
C MET A 55 -4.10 7.63 10.24
N ILE A 56 -3.11 8.39 9.77
CA ILE A 56 -1.76 8.38 10.34
C ILE A 56 -1.75 8.87 11.80
N ASP A 57 -2.54 9.89 12.12
CA ASP A 57 -2.67 10.41 13.48
C ASP A 57 -3.29 9.36 14.43
N ARG A 58 -4.35 8.66 14.00
CA ARG A 58 -4.94 7.57 14.78
C ARG A 58 -3.94 6.44 15.05
N LEU A 59 -3.15 6.08 14.06
CA LEU A 59 -2.12 5.05 14.19
C LEU A 59 -0.99 5.49 15.12
N ARG A 60 -0.62 6.76 15.10
CA ARG A 60 0.33 7.34 16.06
C ARG A 60 -0.19 7.26 17.50
N ASP A 61 -1.49 7.40 17.69
CA ASP A 61 -2.16 7.25 18.97
C ASP A 61 -2.38 5.78 19.40
N GLY A 62 -1.92 4.80 18.61
CA GLY A 62 -2.14 3.38 18.89
C GLY A 62 -3.59 2.92 18.70
N LYS A 63 -4.40 3.69 17.96
CA LYS A 63 -5.79 3.37 17.64
C LYS A 63 -5.85 2.64 16.29
N SER A 64 -6.99 1.99 16.05
CA SER A 64 -7.34 1.45 14.72
C SER A 64 -7.27 2.56 13.65
N PRO A 65 -6.82 2.25 12.40
CA PRO A 65 -6.74 3.22 11.32
C PRO A 65 -8.05 3.96 11.07
N ILE A 66 -9.18 3.25 11.19
CA ILE A 66 -10.54 3.78 11.04
C ILE A 66 -11.21 3.82 12.42
N GLY A 67 -11.91 4.90 12.72
CA GLY A 67 -12.81 5.02 13.86
C GLY A 67 -14.25 4.65 13.52
N THR A 68 -15.18 5.51 13.88
CA THR A 68 -16.61 5.25 13.74
C THR A 68 -17.14 6.08 12.58
N CYS A 69 -17.71 5.41 11.58
CA CYS A 69 -18.37 6.10 10.48
C CYS A 69 -19.88 6.16 10.73
N LEU A 70 -20.44 7.35 10.93
CA LEU A 70 -21.89 7.56 11.01
C LEU A 70 -22.48 8.01 9.68
N MET A 71 -23.44 7.24 9.18
CA MET A 71 -24.22 7.57 7.99
C MET A 71 -25.24 8.69 8.28
N SER A 72 -25.86 9.22 7.22
CA SER A 72 -26.82 10.32 7.31
C SER A 72 -28.08 10.01 8.12
N ASP A 73 -28.43 8.74 8.26
CA ASP A 73 -29.53 8.24 9.08
C ASP A 73 -29.14 8.00 10.55
N GLY A 74 -27.88 8.27 10.91
CA GLY A 74 -27.33 8.06 12.24
C GLY A 74 -26.91 6.62 12.53
N ALA A 75 -27.04 5.69 11.57
CA ALA A 75 -26.52 4.34 11.72
C ALA A 75 -25.00 4.32 11.49
N GLU A 76 -24.29 3.45 12.22
CA GLU A 76 -22.87 3.20 11.97
C GLU A 76 -22.70 2.36 10.72
N TYR A 77 -21.83 2.79 9.81
CA TYR A 77 -21.36 1.97 8.72
C TYR A 77 -20.23 1.07 9.20
N ASN A 78 -20.45 -0.24 9.19
CA ASN A 78 -19.51 -1.24 9.66
C ASN A 78 -19.34 -2.43 8.70
N ASN A 79 -19.90 -2.36 7.48
CA ASN A 79 -19.78 -3.43 6.49
C ASN A 79 -18.46 -3.35 5.72
N TYR A 80 -17.35 -3.39 6.46
CA TYR A 80 -16.01 -3.40 5.91
C TYR A 80 -15.07 -4.22 6.81
N GLU A 81 -14.03 -4.78 6.21
CA GLU A 81 -12.92 -5.43 6.92
C GLU A 81 -11.63 -4.66 6.64
N ILE A 82 -10.82 -4.45 7.67
CA ILE A 82 -9.50 -3.81 7.53
C ILE A 82 -8.41 -4.71 8.12
N ASP A 83 -7.45 -5.08 7.28
CA ASP A 83 -6.22 -5.76 7.69
C ASP A 83 -5.06 -4.76 7.63
N TYR A 84 -4.39 -4.54 8.75
CA TYR A 84 -3.24 -3.67 8.82
C TYR A 84 -2.19 -4.22 9.78
N SER A 85 -0.92 -4.00 9.44
CA SER A 85 0.19 -4.40 10.30
C SER A 85 1.39 -3.49 10.12
N PHE A 86 2.23 -3.48 11.16
CA PHE A 86 3.47 -2.72 11.19
C PHE A 86 4.66 -3.66 11.07
N ALA A 87 5.59 -3.32 10.19
CA ALA A 87 6.88 -3.97 10.05
C ALA A 87 7.94 -3.14 10.78
N ASN A 88 8.73 -3.79 11.64
CA ASN A 88 9.90 -3.15 12.25
C ASN A 88 10.91 -2.78 11.16
N ARG A 89 11.73 -1.76 11.41
CA ARG A 89 12.88 -1.43 10.56
C ARG A 89 13.78 -2.64 10.29
N THR A 90 13.94 -3.54 11.25
CA THR A 90 14.69 -4.80 11.13
C THR A 90 13.96 -5.93 10.39
N SER A 91 12.74 -5.69 9.91
CA SER A 91 12.02 -6.62 9.03
C SER A 91 12.26 -6.29 7.57
N SER A 92 12.51 -7.32 6.76
CA SER A 92 12.58 -7.21 5.30
C SER A 92 11.29 -6.61 4.71
N GLU A 93 10.13 -6.81 5.34
CA GLU A 93 8.84 -6.34 4.84
C GLU A 93 8.68 -4.81 4.87
N ALA A 94 9.47 -4.11 5.69
CA ALA A 94 9.44 -2.65 5.77
C ALA A 94 10.19 -1.97 4.59
N TRP A 95 10.90 -2.75 3.76
CA TRP A 95 11.73 -2.26 2.68
C TRP A 95 11.21 -2.72 1.32
N ILE A 96 10.77 -1.77 0.51
CA ILE A 96 10.07 -2.02 -0.74
C ILE A 96 10.98 -1.68 -1.92
N CYS A 97 11.17 -2.64 -2.81
CA CYS A 97 11.92 -2.43 -4.04
C CYS A 97 11.00 -1.96 -5.17
N PRO A 98 11.54 -1.18 -6.12
CA PRO A 98 10.84 -0.89 -7.37
C PRO A 98 10.38 -2.17 -8.06
N GLU A 99 9.31 -2.07 -8.82
CA GLU A 99 8.78 -3.19 -9.60
C GLU A 99 9.88 -3.80 -10.50
N GLY A 100 9.89 -5.13 -10.59
CA GLY A 100 10.88 -5.88 -11.38
C GLY A 100 12.26 -6.04 -10.72
N LYS A 101 12.56 -5.33 -9.63
CA LYS A 101 13.84 -5.48 -8.91
C LYS A 101 13.77 -6.54 -7.82
N SER A 102 14.86 -7.31 -7.70
CA SER A 102 15.07 -8.22 -6.58
C SER A 102 15.60 -7.46 -5.36
N LYS A 103 15.38 -8.02 -4.16
CA LYS A 103 15.81 -7.42 -2.89
C LYS A 103 16.92 -8.24 -2.25
N HIS A 104 17.99 -7.57 -1.83
CA HIS A 104 18.92 -8.09 -0.83
C HIS A 104 18.46 -7.55 0.52
N PHE A 105 18.38 -8.42 1.53
CA PHE A 105 18.13 -8.03 2.91
C PHE A 105 18.94 -8.93 3.83
N SER A 106 19.74 -8.32 4.70
CA SER A 106 20.37 -9.01 5.83
C SER A 106 20.22 -8.18 7.08
N TYR A 107 19.90 -8.86 8.19
CA TYR A 107 19.83 -8.30 9.52
C TYR A 107 20.88 -8.99 10.39
N GLY A 108 21.59 -8.21 11.20
CA GLY A 108 22.58 -8.71 12.15
C GLY A 108 22.96 -7.64 13.17
N TYR A 109 24.11 -7.83 13.79
CA TYR A 109 24.67 -6.90 14.76
C TYR A 109 26.09 -6.54 14.34
N ASP A 110 26.49 -5.28 14.57
CA ASP A 110 27.87 -4.86 14.41
C ASP A 110 28.75 -5.30 15.60
N GLY A 111 30.05 -5.01 15.52
CA GLY A 111 31.00 -5.34 16.59
C GLY A 111 30.71 -4.66 17.95
N ASP A 112 29.85 -3.64 17.96
CA ASP A 112 29.40 -2.92 19.16
C ASP A 112 27.99 -3.39 19.60
N SER A 113 27.50 -4.52 19.09
CA SER A 113 26.16 -5.07 19.34
C SER A 113 25.01 -4.15 18.91
N ARG A 114 25.25 -3.21 17.99
CA ARG A 114 24.18 -2.39 17.39
C ARG A 114 23.56 -3.14 16.24
N GLU A 115 22.24 -3.06 16.13
CA GLU A 115 21.51 -3.63 15.00
C GLU A 115 22.01 -3.03 13.68
N GLU A 116 22.38 -3.89 12.74
CA GLU A 116 22.78 -3.52 11.39
C GLU A 116 21.89 -4.19 10.35
N ILE A 117 21.42 -3.40 9.40
CA ILE A 117 20.65 -3.85 8.25
C ILE A 117 21.43 -3.50 6.99
N LYS A 118 21.63 -4.48 6.13
CA LYS A 118 22.02 -4.24 4.73
C LYS A 118 20.83 -4.53 3.84
N VAL A 119 20.35 -3.53 3.11
CA VAL A 119 19.20 -3.68 2.25
C VAL A 119 19.36 -2.86 0.98
N PHE A 120 19.22 -3.49 -0.17
CA PHE A 120 19.28 -2.82 -1.46
C PHE A 120 18.53 -3.62 -2.53
N CYS A 121 18.10 -2.93 -3.57
CA CYS A 121 17.43 -3.53 -4.72
C CYS A 121 18.42 -3.72 -5.86
N TYR A 122 18.25 -4.77 -6.67
CA TYR A 122 19.15 -5.08 -7.79
C TYR A 122 18.39 -5.75 -8.95
N ASP A 123 18.97 -5.69 -10.14
CA ASP A 123 18.42 -6.36 -11.33
C ASP A 123 18.96 -7.79 -11.45
N GLU A 124 20.28 -7.96 -11.36
CA GLU A 124 20.94 -9.26 -11.49
C GLU A 124 21.92 -9.49 -10.33
N ARG A 125 22.05 -10.75 -9.93
CA ARG A 125 23.05 -11.22 -8.96
C ARG A 125 23.91 -12.30 -9.61
N ARG A 126 25.21 -12.04 -9.76
CA ARG A 126 26.19 -12.97 -10.33
C ARG A 126 27.13 -13.49 -9.25
N ARG A 127 27.35 -14.80 -9.19
CA ARG A 127 28.34 -15.40 -8.28
C ARG A 127 29.74 -15.18 -8.82
N LEU A 128 30.62 -14.56 -8.03
CA LEU A 128 32.03 -14.33 -8.35
C LEU A 128 32.93 -15.49 -7.94
N GLY A 129 32.49 -16.32 -6.98
CA GLY A 129 33.27 -17.43 -6.44
C GLY A 129 33.18 -17.47 -4.93
N TYR A 130 34.19 -18.05 -4.28
CA TYR A 130 34.28 -18.13 -2.83
C TYR A 130 35.29 -17.11 -2.30
N GLY A 131 34.96 -16.48 -1.18
CA GLY A 131 35.85 -15.65 -0.39
C GLY A 131 36.83 -16.47 0.45
N THR A 132 37.71 -15.77 1.16
CA THR A 132 38.75 -16.36 2.00
C THR A 132 38.19 -17.26 3.10
N ASN A 133 36.96 -17.01 3.54
CA ASN A 133 36.26 -17.80 4.57
C ASN A 133 35.28 -18.82 3.96
N ARG A 134 35.42 -19.13 2.66
CA ARG A 134 34.49 -19.98 1.87
C ARG A 134 33.07 -19.42 1.79
N ASP A 135 32.90 -18.15 2.08
CA ASP A 135 31.69 -17.38 1.87
C ASP A 135 31.45 -17.16 0.36
N GLU A 136 30.24 -17.38 -0.13
CA GLU A 136 29.93 -17.08 -1.52
C GLU A 136 29.96 -15.57 -1.76
N LYS A 137 30.75 -15.13 -2.74
CA LYS A 137 30.82 -13.73 -3.15
C LYS A 137 29.95 -13.47 -4.36
N TYR A 138 29.24 -12.35 -4.32
CA TYR A 138 28.31 -11.94 -5.36
C TYR A 138 28.61 -10.55 -5.87
N TYR A 139 28.41 -10.35 -7.15
CA TYR A 139 28.36 -9.05 -7.82
C TYR A 139 26.91 -8.73 -8.18
N TYR A 140 26.50 -7.49 -7.92
CA TYR A 140 25.14 -7.03 -8.15
C TYR A 140 25.14 -5.91 -9.18
N THR A 141 24.23 -5.97 -10.15
CA THR A 141 24.03 -4.91 -11.16
C THR A 141 22.67 -4.24 -10.97
N GLY A 142 22.54 -3.02 -11.50
CA GLY A 142 21.26 -2.31 -11.44
C GLY A 142 20.84 -1.90 -10.02
N VAL A 143 21.81 -1.61 -9.16
CA VAL A 143 21.57 -1.36 -7.73
C VAL A 143 20.77 -0.07 -7.53
N SER A 144 19.78 -0.12 -6.64
CA SER A 144 18.98 1.05 -6.23
C SER A 144 18.56 0.96 -4.76
N THR A 145 18.21 2.10 -4.17
CA THR A 145 17.78 2.21 -2.78
C THR A 145 16.29 1.83 -2.66
N PRO A 146 15.90 0.94 -1.72
CA PRO A 146 14.50 0.64 -1.44
C PRO A 146 13.80 1.81 -0.75
N GLU A 147 12.48 1.86 -0.86
CA GLU A 147 11.64 2.73 -0.04
C GLU A 147 11.34 2.09 1.31
N TYR A 148 11.37 2.90 2.38
CA TYR A 148 10.94 2.46 3.70
C TYR A 148 9.44 2.69 3.88
N LYS A 149 8.66 1.60 3.93
CA LYS A 149 7.21 1.58 4.14
C LYS A 149 6.87 0.54 5.19
N ASN A 150 6.76 0.98 6.43
CA ASN A 150 6.63 0.15 7.61
C ASN A 150 5.18 -0.18 7.98
N MET A 151 4.19 0.36 7.29
CA MET A 151 2.80 -0.06 7.46
C MET A 151 2.28 -0.69 6.18
N ARG A 152 1.60 -1.83 6.32
CA ARG A 152 0.71 -2.36 5.30
C ARG A 152 -0.73 -2.15 5.76
N VAL A 153 -1.63 -1.87 4.82
CA VAL A 153 -3.06 -1.82 5.09
C VAL A 153 -3.82 -2.26 3.83
N GLN A 154 -4.90 -3.00 4.04
CA GLN A 154 -5.85 -3.43 3.03
C GLN A 154 -7.25 -3.28 3.62
N ILE A 155 -8.18 -2.77 2.81
CA ILE A 155 -9.59 -2.72 3.15
C ILE A 155 -10.39 -3.55 2.16
N THR A 156 -11.38 -4.26 2.67
CA THR A 156 -12.44 -4.92 1.89
C THR A 156 -13.77 -4.29 2.29
N VAL A 157 -14.49 -3.76 1.32
CA VAL A 157 -15.79 -3.07 1.50
C VAL A 157 -16.89 -4.02 1.05
N GLU A 158 -18.00 -4.08 1.79
CA GLU A 158 -19.13 -5.01 1.58
C GLU A 158 -18.71 -6.50 1.42
N PRO A 159 -17.88 -7.06 2.34
CA PRO A 159 -17.38 -8.43 2.23
C PRO A 159 -18.52 -9.47 2.16
N GLY A 160 -18.37 -10.45 1.28
CA GLY A 160 -19.32 -11.54 1.08
C GLY A 160 -20.61 -11.15 0.34
N THR A 161 -20.66 -9.94 -0.24
CA THR A 161 -21.78 -9.48 -1.08
C THR A 161 -21.37 -9.38 -2.55
N ASP A 162 -22.35 -9.23 -3.45
CA ASP A 162 -22.08 -8.95 -4.87
C ASP A 162 -21.40 -7.59 -5.12
N ALA A 163 -21.36 -6.72 -4.10
CA ALA A 163 -20.71 -5.41 -4.13
C ALA A 163 -19.31 -5.41 -3.50
N GLU A 164 -18.76 -6.58 -3.14
CA GLU A 164 -17.45 -6.70 -2.51
C GLU A 164 -16.35 -6.02 -3.33
N TYR A 165 -15.54 -5.20 -2.66
CA TYR A 165 -14.39 -4.54 -3.28
C TYR A 165 -13.18 -4.52 -2.33
N THR A 166 -12.01 -4.91 -2.84
CA THR A 166 -10.74 -4.77 -2.12
C THR A 166 -9.77 -3.86 -2.87
N ASN A 167 -9.10 -2.97 -2.14
CA ASN A 167 -8.09 -2.07 -2.69
C ASN A 167 -6.70 -2.71 -2.86
N GLY A 168 -6.57 -3.99 -2.50
CA GLY A 168 -5.28 -4.67 -2.41
C GLY A 168 -4.39 -4.11 -1.30
N VAL A 169 -3.19 -4.69 -1.15
CA VAL A 169 -2.26 -4.27 -0.09
C VAL A 169 -1.61 -2.93 -0.46
N GLN A 170 -1.98 -1.90 0.29
CA GLN A 170 -1.36 -0.59 0.24
C GLN A 170 -0.24 -0.50 1.29
N ARG A 171 0.78 0.31 1.03
CA ARG A 171 1.95 0.46 1.92
C ARG A 171 2.32 1.92 2.13
N TYR A 172 2.51 2.28 3.39
CA TYR A 172 2.81 3.64 3.82
C TYR A 172 3.99 3.67 4.76
N ARG A 173 4.62 4.84 4.85
CA ARG A 173 5.58 5.16 5.89
C ARG A 173 4.86 5.89 7.01
N THR A 174 4.88 5.33 8.20
CA THR A 174 4.44 6.04 9.41
C THR A 174 5.67 6.63 10.12
N SER A 175 5.49 7.72 10.86
CA SER A 175 6.57 8.35 11.65
C SER A 175 7.00 7.50 12.85
N THR A 176 6.25 6.45 13.19
CA THR A 176 6.55 5.45 14.22
C THR A 176 7.71 4.53 13.81
N SER A 177 8.90 5.10 13.65
CA SER A 177 10.14 4.32 13.48
C SER A 177 10.49 3.64 14.81
N HIS A 178 9.98 2.42 15.02
CA HIS A 178 10.43 1.53 16.08
C HIS A 178 11.80 0.97 15.68
N GLY A 179 12.89 1.64 16.10
CA GLY A 179 14.25 1.28 15.73
C GLY A 179 15.27 2.39 16.01
N TYR A 180 15.27 2.91 17.23
CA TYR A 180 16.30 3.86 17.68
C TYR A 180 17.65 3.15 17.67
N GLY A 181 18.59 3.61 16.83
CA GLY A 181 19.97 3.10 16.79
C GLY A 181 20.30 2.06 15.73
N THR A 182 19.34 1.63 14.88
CA THR A 182 19.63 0.67 13.80
C THR A 182 20.42 1.33 12.66
N ARG A 183 21.59 0.78 12.32
CA ARG A 183 22.40 1.21 11.18
C ARG A 183 21.86 0.58 9.90
N VAL A 184 21.62 1.39 8.86
CA VAL A 184 21.13 0.89 7.57
C VAL A 184 22.13 1.19 6.47
N THR A 185 22.51 0.16 5.71
CA THR A 185 23.45 0.22 4.59
C THR A 185 22.72 -0.16 3.30
N PHE A 186 22.74 0.74 2.31
CA PHE A 186 22.07 0.55 1.01
C PHE A 186 22.99 0.08 -0.11
N ARG A 187 24.21 -0.36 0.22
CA ARG A 187 25.22 -0.76 -0.75
C ARG A 187 25.56 -2.25 -0.61
N PRO A 188 25.86 -2.94 -1.73
CA PRO A 188 26.38 -4.29 -1.74
C PRO A 188 27.62 -4.47 -0.86
#